data_AF-A0A2H6FX17-F1
#
_entry.id   AF-A0A2H6FX17-F1
#
_cell.length_a   1.000
_cell.length_b   1.000
_cell.length_c   1.000
_cell.angle_alpha   90.00
_cell.angle_beta   90.00
_cell.angle_gamma   90.00
#
_symmetry.space_group_name_H-M   'P 1'
#
loop_
_entity.id
_entity.type
_entity.pdbx_description
1 polymer ?
#
loop_
_entity_poly.entity_id
_entity_poly.type
_entity_poly.pdbx_seq_one_letter_code
_entity_poly.pdbx_strand_id
1 'polypeptide(L)'
;MKATEIKPDIYWVGAIDWAVRDFHGYVTPNGTTYNNYLILDEQVTLVDTVKHDFAQFTIENIKSLTDPAKIVNLVINHIEPDHASGIDKVMSLLPGATIYITDKGKKGLDRYFDTSKWKFRIVKTGDTLKTGKYTLHFLETPMLHWPDSMMTYVKEARLLISQDAFGQHIATASRFDDEFIECASHSELEDSVVDYYANILMPFGELIKRKLAEVQKLGLEIDMIAPDHGIIWRRGAGDIIQRYLDLAGGKASMSIAVIYDTMWRSTELMTLPIMQGIKDEGVDCKVIKLRSTPMSAAIKEFWKSRGCLIGSPTLNNILYPTVAEFLTHLRGLRPKNRIVAAFGSYGWGGGAVKDAYEEFKKMKLETVEPGIQVKYRPSPDDRKSCYEFGREFARKTKEYHLKFN
;
A
#
# COMPACT_ATOMS: atom_id res chain seq x y z
N MET A 1 26.25 3.33 -1.09
CA MET A 1 25.92 1.90 -1.28
C MET A 1 26.48 1.47 -2.63
N LYS A 2 26.62 0.18 -2.93
CA LYS A 2 27.01 -0.25 -4.29
C LYS A 2 25.75 -0.64 -5.06
N ALA A 3 25.78 -0.47 -6.38
CA ALA A 3 24.77 -1.05 -7.26
C ALA A 3 24.71 -2.57 -7.08
N THR A 4 23.52 -3.15 -7.26
CA THR A 4 23.29 -4.61 -7.11
C THR A 4 22.78 -5.17 -8.43
N GLU A 5 23.46 -6.15 -9.00
CA GLU A 5 22.99 -6.85 -10.19
C GLU A 5 21.77 -7.74 -9.84
N ILE A 6 20.66 -7.55 -10.55
CA ILE A 6 19.39 -8.27 -10.29
C ILE A 6 19.10 -9.33 -11.36
N LYS A 7 19.58 -9.08 -12.58
CA LYS A 7 19.61 -9.97 -13.75
C LYS A 7 20.88 -9.61 -14.54
N PRO A 8 21.37 -10.46 -15.45
CA PRO A 8 22.57 -10.16 -16.24
C PRO A 8 22.51 -8.78 -16.90
N ASP A 9 23.43 -7.90 -16.54
CA ASP A 9 23.52 -6.51 -17.00
C ASP A 9 22.32 -5.60 -16.63
N ILE A 10 21.50 -5.99 -15.66
CA ILE A 10 20.41 -5.17 -15.10
C ILE A 10 20.68 -4.97 -13.62
N TYR A 11 20.78 -3.71 -13.20
CA TYR A 11 21.24 -3.34 -11.87
C TYR A 11 20.19 -2.48 -11.15
N TRP A 12 19.97 -2.77 -9.88
CA TRP A 12 19.39 -1.80 -8.96
C TRP A 12 20.43 -0.70 -8.69
N VAL A 13 20.05 0.55 -8.90
CA VAL A 13 20.88 1.74 -8.66
C VAL A 13 20.17 2.78 -7.78
N GLY A 14 19.14 2.35 -7.04
CA GLY A 14 18.31 3.20 -6.20
C GLY A 14 18.97 3.65 -4.89
N ALA A 15 18.12 4.04 -3.93
CA ALA A 15 18.54 4.51 -2.62
C ALA A 15 17.67 3.93 -1.49
N ILE A 16 18.21 3.93 -0.29
CA ILE A 16 17.52 3.46 0.92
C ILE A 16 17.29 4.65 1.86
N ASP A 17 16.04 4.88 2.21
CA ASP A 17 15.65 5.87 3.20
C ASP A 17 15.29 5.17 4.52
N TRP A 18 16.32 5.00 5.36
CA TRP A 18 16.17 4.42 6.69
C TRP A 18 15.41 5.32 7.66
N ALA A 19 15.36 6.62 7.39
CA ALA A 19 14.93 7.64 8.36
C ALA A 19 13.47 8.04 8.18
N VAL A 20 12.90 7.89 6.98
CA VAL A 20 11.51 8.24 6.74
C VAL A 20 10.58 7.46 7.67
N ARG A 21 9.72 8.19 8.37
CA ARG A 21 8.65 7.63 9.21
C ARG A 21 7.30 8.22 8.87
N ASP A 22 7.26 9.34 8.16
CA ASP A 22 6.08 9.95 7.59
C ASP A 22 6.29 10.00 6.08
N PHE A 23 5.55 9.15 5.37
CA PHE A 23 5.53 9.06 3.93
C PHE A 23 4.16 9.52 3.45
N HIS A 24 4.07 10.78 3.02
CA HIS A 24 2.85 11.41 2.51
C HIS A 24 1.64 11.33 3.48
N GLY A 25 1.90 11.42 4.80
CA GLY A 25 0.89 11.33 5.86
C GLY A 25 0.67 9.90 6.40
N TYR A 26 1.38 8.91 5.86
CA TYR A 26 1.33 7.51 6.27
C TYR A 26 2.58 7.12 7.07
N VAL A 27 2.43 6.33 8.14
CA VAL A 27 3.58 5.94 8.98
C VAL A 27 4.31 4.73 8.43
N THR A 28 5.59 4.88 8.10
CA THR A 28 6.49 3.83 7.59
C THR A 28 7.52 3.42 8.66
N PRO A 29 7.17 2.56 9.63
CA PRO A 29 8.01 2.30 10.80
C PRO A 29 9.41 1.74 10.47
N ASN A 30 9.52 1.07 9.31
CA ASN A 30 10.74 0.42 8.85
C ASN A 30 11.47 1.21 7.76
N GLY A 31 11.13 2.48 7.52
CA GLY A 31 11.67 3.25 6.40
C GLY A 31 11.15 2.74 5.04
N THR A 32 11.80 3.14 3.96
CA THR A 32 11.49 2.68 2.60
C THR A 32 12.74 2.66 1.73
N THR A 33 12.60 2.26 0.46
CA THR A 33 13.60 2.49 -0.57
C THR A 33 12.97 3.20 -1.76
N TYR A 34 13.82 3.85 -2.55
CA TYR A 34 13.47 4.43 -3.84
C TYR A 34 14.27 3.66 -4.89
N ASN A 35 13.66 2.63 -5.46
CA ASN A 35 14.30 1.72 -6.38
C ASN A 35 14.21 2.29 -7.80
N ASN A 36 15.31 2.16 -8.53
CA ASN A 36 15.37 2.39 -9.97
C ASN A 36 16.41 1.45 -10.57
N TYR A 37 16.33 1.25 -11.88
CA TYR A 37 16.99 0.14 -12.54
C TYR A 37 17.78 0.58 -13.77
N LEU A 38 19.07 0.26 -13.81
CA LEU A 38 19.96 0.52 -14.93
C LEU A 38 20.14 -0.75 -15.75
N ILE A 39 19.80 -0.68 -17.04
CA ILE A 39 19.97 -1.76 -18.01
C ILE A 39 21.18 -1.40 -18.87
N LEU A 40 22.28 -2.14 -18.70
CA LEU A 40 23.48 -2.02 -19.53
C LEU A 40 23.30 -2.90 -20.78
N ASP A 41 22.83 -2.27 -21.85
CA ASP A 41 22.65 -2.87 -23.17
C ASP A 41 23.37 -1.99 -24.22
N GLU A 42 23.24 -2.31 -25.52
CA GLU A 42 23.78 -1.46 -26.61
C GLU A 42 23.30 -0.01 -26.47
N GLN A 43 22.04 0.17 -26.07
CA GLN A 43 21.43 1.42 -25.66
C GLN A 43 21.18 1.40 -24.16
N VAL A 44 22.13 1.96 -23.39
CA VAL A 44 22.01 2.03 -21.93
C VAL A 44 20.74 2.78 -21.54
N THR A 45 19.94 2.15 -20.69
CA THR A 45 18.59 2.60 -20.32
C THR A 45 18.45 2.65 -18.80
N LEU A 46 18.01 3.80 -18.28
CA LEU A 46 17.61 3.95 -16.88
C LEU A 46 16.08 3.89 -16.80
N VAL A 47 15.55 3.17 -15.81
CA VAL A 47 14.11 3.07 -15.52
C VAL A 47 13.85 3.67 -14.14
N ASP A 48 13.05 4.73 -14.13
CA ASP A 48 12.70 5.60 -13.00
C ASP A 48 13.88 6.36 -12.39
N THR A 49 13.59 7.28 -11.48
CA THR A 49 14.60 8.03 -10.73
C THR A 49 14.40 7.83 -9.22
N VAL A 50 14.59 8.86 -8.41
CA VAL A 50 14.35 8.82 -6.96
C VAL A 50 13.88 10.18 -6.50
N LYS A 51 13.46 10.26 -5.25
CA LYS A 51 13.27 11.50 -4.51
C LYS A 51 14.52 12.38 -4.61
N HIS A 52 14.31 13.69 -4.79
CA HIS A 52 15.33 14.71 -5.00
C HIS A 52 16.54 14.62 -4.05
N ASP A 53 16.28 14.33 -2.78
CA ASP A 53 17.31 14.28 -1.73
C ASP A 53 18.21 13.06 -1.84
N PHE A 54 17.79 12.04 -2.58
CA PHE A 54 18.50 10.78 -2.78
C PHE A 54 19.17 10.65 -4.15
N ALA A 55 18.96 11.62 -5.05
CA ALA A 55 19.47 11.57 -6.43
C ALA A 55 20.99 11.36 -6.51
N GLN A 56 21.75 11.91 -5.56
CA GLN A 56 23.21 11.74 -5.51
C GLN A 56 23.62 10.27 -5.37
N PHE A 57 22.90 9.47 -4.57
CA PHE A 57 23.20 8.05 -4.40
C PHE A 57 22.98 7.26 -5.68
N THR A 58 21.89 7.57 -6.41
CA THR A 58 21.64 6.97 -7.73
C THR A 58 22.72 7.34 -8.73
N ILE A 59 23.14 8.61 -8.77
CA ILE A 59 24.22 9.07 -9.66
C ILE A 59 25.54 8.34 -9.33
N GLU A 60 25.89 8.18 -8.05
CA GLU A 60 27.09 7.46 -7.63
C GLU A 60 27.04 5.97 -8.03
N ASN A 61 25.89 5.32 -7.82
CA ASN A 61 25.68 3.93 -8.24
C ASN A 61 25.85 3.79 -9.77
N ILE A 62 25.24 4.67 -10.56
CA ILE A 62 25.37 4.68 -12.03
C ILE A 62 26.85 4.85 -12.43
N LYS A 63 27.54 5.85 -11.87
CA LYS A 63 28.96 6.14 -12.16
C LYS A 63 29.89 4.97 -11.83
N SER A 64 29.52 4.12 -10.88
CA SER A 64 30.28 2.91 -10.56
C SER A 64 30.19 1.81 -11.62
N LEU A 65 29.19 1.87 -12.50
CA LEU A 65 28.91 0.88 -13.55
C LEU A 65 29.23 1.41 -14.96
N THR A 66 28.93 2.67 -15.24
CA THR A 66 29.11 3.28 -16.56
C THR A 66 29.21 4.81 -16.46
N ASP A 67 29.66 5.45 -17.55
CA ASP A 67 29.56 6.90 -17.68
C ASP A 67 28.08 7.29 -17.87
N PRO A 68 27.46 8.12 -17.00
CA PRO A 68 26.07 8.55 -17.15
C PRO A 68 25.73 9.15 -18.52
N ALA A 69 26.71 9.77 -19.20
CA ALA A 69 26.51 10.34 -20.53
C ALA A 69 26.21 9.28 -21.61
N LYS A 70 26.48 7.99 -21.34
CA LYS A 70 26.14 6.87 -22.23
C LYS A 70 24.67 6.44 -22.13
N ILE A 71 23.94 6.89 -21.11
CA ILE A 71 22.52 6.58 -20.98
C ILE A 71 21.76 7.38 -22.03
N VAL A 72 21.15 6.67 -22.99
CA VAL A 72 20.43 7.27 -24.13
C VAL A 72 18.92 7.17 -23.97
N ASN A 73 18.44 6.35 -23.03
CA ASN A 73 17.01 6.18 -22.72
C ASN A 73 16.77 6.37 -21.22
N LEU A 74 15.76 7.16 -20.87
CA LEU A 74 15.20 7.25 -19.53
C LEU A 74 13.72 6.87 -19.60
N VAL A 75 13.32 5.78 -18.96
CA VAL A 75 11.91 5.40 -18.84
C VAL A 75 11.38 5.96 -17.52
N ILE A 76 10.24 6.65 -17.55
CA ILE A 76 9.55 7.14 -16.34
C ILE A 76 8.19 6.46 -16.26
N ASN A 77 8.08 5.45 -15.41
CA ASN A 77 6.86 4.69 -15.16
C ASN A 77 5.84 5.50 -14.37
N HIS A 78 6.32 6.34 -13.45
CA HIS A 78 5.48 7.11 -12.54
C HIS A 78 6.10 8.47 -12.17
N ILE A 79 5.27 9.53 -12.12
CA ILE A 79 5.72 10.91 -11.86
C ILE A 79 5.54 11.38 -10.40
N GLU A 80 5.11 10.54 -9.47
CA GLU A 80 5.03 10.97 -8.06
C GLU A 80 6.43 11.40 -7.58
N PRO A 81 6.54 12.50 -6.78
CA PRO A 81 7.83 13.11 -6.50
C PRO A 81 8.89 12.19 -5.88
N ASP A 82 8.51 11.14 -5.19
CA ASP A 82 9.46 10.20 -4.59
C ASP A 82 10.13 9.25 -5.60
N HIS A 83 9.59 9.13 -6.82
CA HIS A 83 10.20 8.42 -7.94
C HIS A 83 10.77 9.34 -9.02
N ALA A 84 10.27 10.57 -9.11
CA ALA A 84 10.57 11.46 -10.23
C ALA A 84 11.23 12.79 -9.84
N SER A 85 11.24 13.22 -8.57
CA SER A 85 11.74 14.57 -8.25
C SER A 85 13.25 14.75 -8.39
N GLY A 86 14.01 13.67 -8.46
CA GLY A 86 15.44 13.67 -8.78
C GLY A 86 15.76 13.85 -10.27
N ILE A 87 14.74 13.88 -11.14
CA ILE A 87 14.91 13.85 -12.60
C ILE A 87 15.78 14.98 -13.14
N ASP A 88 15.68 16.21 -12.62
CA ASP A 88 16.51 17.35 -13.06
C ASP A 88 18.02 17.06 -12.88
N LYS A 89 18.39 16.51 -11.72
CA LYS A 89 19.78 16.17 -11.41
C LYS A 89 20.27 15.04 -12.31
N VAL A 90 19.43 14.02 -12.52
CA VAL A 90 19.74 12.91 -13.43
C VAL A 90 19.92 13.44 -14.86
N MET A 91 18.93 14.14 -15.41
CA MET A 91 18.95 14.67 -16.77
C MET A 91 20.11 15.62 -17.06
N SER A 92 20.64 16.32 -16.04
CA SER A 92 21.86 17.14 -16.19
C SER A 92 23.09 16.35 -16.62
N LEU A 93 23.10 15.03 -16.39
CA LEU A 93 24.19 14.10 -16.73
C LEU A 93 23.88 13.24 -17.96
N LEU A 94 22.65 13.35 -18.50
CA LEU A 94 22.13 12.54 -19.60
C LEU A 94 21.80 13.44 -20.83
N PRO A 95 22.77 14.19 -21.37
CA PRO A 95 22.50 15.25 -22.37
C PRO A 95 21.89 14.74 -23.68
N GLY A 96 22.05 13.45 -24.00
CA GLY A 96 21.52 12.83 -25.21
C GLY A 96 20.24 12.03 -25.01
N ALA A 97 19.75 11.86 -23.78
CA ALA A 97 18.72 10.89 -23.48
C ALA A 97 17.32 11.28 -24.02
N THR A 98 16.56 10.26 -24.42
CA THR A 98 15.12 10.37 -24.70
C THR A 98 14.33 9.81 -23.52
N ILE A 99 13.35 10.59 -23.04
CA ILE A 99 12.46 10.20 -21.96
C ILE A 99 11.24 9.46 -22.54
N TYR A 100 11.04 8.21 -22.14
CA TYR A 100 9.89 7.37 -22.49
C TYR A 100 8.87 7.43 -21.36
N ILE A 101 7.67 7.92 -21.66
CA ILE A 101 6.64 8.21 -20.65
C ILE A 101 5.25 8.14 -21.27
N THR A 102 4.22 7.92 -20.45
CA THR A 102 2.82 8.01 -20.91
C THR A 102 2.41 9.45 -21.25
N ASP A 103 1.35 9.62 -22.04
CA ASP A 103 0.80 10.95 -22.37
C ASP A 103 0.40 11.73 -21.09
N LYS A 104 -0.21 11.03 -20.13
CA LYS A 104 -0.58 11.62 -18.84
C LYS A 104 0.63 11.94 -17.98
N GLY A 105 1.63 11.06 -17.97
CA GLY A 105 2.90 11.31 -17.29
C GLY A 105 3.59 12.55 -17.83
N LYS A 106 3.67 12.72 -19.15
CA LYS A 106 4.24 13.94 -19.76
C LYS A 106 3.48 15.20 -19.33
N LYS A 107 2.15 15.18 -19.45
CA LYS A 107 1.31 16.32 -19.06
C LYS A 107 1.46 16.68 -17.59
N GLY A 108 1.61 15.69 -16.71
CA GLY A 108 1.85 15.92 -15.29
C GLY A 108 3.27 16.40 -14.99
N LEU A 109 4.28 15.82 -15.63
CA LEU A 109 5.68 16.21 -15.47
C LEU A 109 5.91 17.67 -15.88
N ASP A 110 5.23 18.14 -16.92
CA ASP A 110 5.24 19.55 -17.36
C ASP A 110 4.70 20.54 -16.31
N ARG A 111 3.99 20.03 -15.30
CA ARG A 111 3.49 20.83 -14.18
C ARG A 111 4.50 20.92 -13.04
N TYR A 112 5.43 19.96 -12.97
CA TYR A 112 6.48 19.92 -11.96
C TYR A 112 7.79 20.55 -12.43
N PHE A 113 8.13 20.41 -13.72
CA PHE A 113 9.44 20.76 -14.27
C PHE A 113 9.35 21.58 -15.56
N ASP A 114 10.41 22.36 -15.85
CA ASP A 114 10.64 22.90 -17.19
C ASP A 114 11.24 21.80 -18.08
N THR A 115 10.37 21.15 -18.84
CA THR A 115 10.75 20.03 -19.71
C THR A 115 11.19 20.45 -21.11
N SER A 116 11.25 21.75 -21.39
CA SER A 116 11.47 22.29 -22.75
C SER A 116 12.79 21.86 -23.40
N LYS A 117 13.80 21.50 -22.58
CA LYS A 117 15.13 21.08 -23.03
C LYS A 117 15.27 19.57 -23.21
N TRP A 118 14.27 18.78 -22.79
CA TRP A 118 14.35 17.33 -22.84
C TRP A 118 13.62 16.76 -24.06
N LYS A 119 14.10 15.60 -24.51
CA LYS A 119 13.46 14.86 -25.60
C LYS A 119 12.51 13.84 -25.00
N PHE A 120 11.32 13.73 -25.59
CA PHE A 120 10.30 12.80 -25.12
C PHE A 120 9.81 11.90 -26.23
N ARG A 121 9.49 10.66 -25.85
CA ARG A 121 8.72 9.73 -26.64
C ARG A 121 7.53 9.26 -25.82
N ILE A 122 6.34 9.61 -26.29
CA ILE A 122 5.10 9.14 -25.68
C ILE A 122 4.91 7.66 -26.02
N VAL A 123 4.66 6.85 -25.00
CA VAL A 123 4.40 5.41 -25.13
C VAL A 123 3.04 5.04 -24.54
N LYS A 124 2.49 3.94 -25.03
CA LYS A 124 1.24 3.33 -24.56
C LYS A 124 1.37 1.81 -24.47
N THR A 125 0.36 1.15 -23.91
CA THR A 125 0.33 -0.33 -23.87
C THR A 125 0.58 -0.94 -25.24
N GLY A 126 1.55 -1.85 -25.32
CA GLY A 126 1.92 -2.58 -26.53
C GLY A 126 3.04 -1.93 -27.35
N ASP A 127 3.42 -0.68 -27.05
CA ASP A 127 4.65 -0.10 -27.59
C ASP A 127 5.88 -0.82 -27.03
N THR A 128 6.96 -0.80 -27.80
CA THR A 128 8.22 -1.44 -27.41
C THR A 128 9.42 -0.54 -27.67
N LEU A 129 10.48 -0.77 -26.91
CA LEU A 129 11.80 -0.19 -27.09
C LEU A 129 12.84 -1.31 -27.11
N LYS A 130 13.44 -1.54 -28.28
CA LYS A 130 14.58 -2.46 -28.41
C LYS A 130 15.88 -1.71 -28.09
N THR A 131 16.58 -2.16 -27.06
CA THR A 131 17.81 -1.53 -26.56
C THR A 131 19.09 -2.26 -26.96
N GLY A 132 18.96 -3.42 -27.62
CA GLY A 132 20.07 -4.29 -28.02
C GLY A 132 19.66 -5.74 -27.82
N LYS A 133 20.23 -6.40 -26.79
CA LYS A 133 19.80 -7.74 -26.35
C LYS A 133 18.40 -7.74 -25.73
N TYR A 134 17.98 -6.62 -25.15
CA TYR A 134 16.70 -6.48 -24.48
C TYR A 134 15.65 -5.72 -25.31
N THR A 135 14.39 -6.10 -25.09
CA THR A 135 13.19 -5.43 -25.57
C THR A 135 12.32 -5.07 -24.36
N LEU A 136 12.09 -3.77 -24.18
CA LEU A 136 11.21 -3.23 -23.14
C LEU A 136 9.80 -3.10 -23.71
N HIS A 137 8.82 -3.65 -23.01
CA HIS A 137 7.39 -3.55 -23.32
C HIS A 137 6.72 -2.63 -22.30
N PHE A 138 5.98 -1.64 -22.79
CA PHE A 138 5.26 -0.71 -21.93
C PHE A 138 3.82 -1.18 -21.70
N LEU A 139 3.35 -1.07 -20.45
CA LEU A 139 2.03 -1.52 -20.01
C LEU A 139 1.38 -0.42 -19.16
N GLU A 140 0.44 0.33 -19.71
CA GLU A 140 -0.25 1.37 -18.96
C GLU A 140 -1.15 0.77 -17.86
N THR A 141 -0.99 1.30 -16.64
CA THR A 141 -1.71 0.92 -15.42
C THR A 141 -2.36 2.14 -14.77
N PRO A 142 -3.16 2.95 -15.51
CA PRO A 142 -3.67 4.22 -15.00
C PRO A 142 -4.59 3.99 -13.80
N MET A 143 -4.39 4.81 -12.77
CA MET A 143 -4.99 4.71 -11.43
C MET A 143 -4.45 3.55 -10.57
N LEU A 144 -3.26 3.02 -10.86
CA LEU A 144 -2.49 2.12 -9.98
C LEU A 144 -1.15 2.74 -9.57
N HIS A 145 -1.12 3.79 -8.73
CA HIS A 145 -2.29 4.47 -8.14
C HIS A 145 -2.59 5.85 -8.75
N TRP A 146 -1.77 6.35 -9.68
CA TRP A 146 -1.96 7.64 -10.34
C TRP A 146 -2.39 7.51 -11.80
N PRO A 147 -2.95 8.58 -12.41
CA PRO A 147 -3.39 8.54 -13.80
C PRO A 147 -2.30 8.16 -14.82
N ASP A 148 -1.03 8.48 -14.54
CA ASP A 148 0.13 8.30 -15.42
C ASP A 148 0.80 6.93 -15.34
N SER A 149 0.56 6.17 -14.28
CA SER A 149 1.27 4.93 -13.94
C SER A 149 1.33 3.95 -15.13
N MET A 150 2.53 3.44 -15.42
CA MET A 150 2.79 2.32 -16.33
C MET A 150 3.87 1.37 -15.79
N MET A 151 3.83 0.11 -16.20
CA MET A 151 4.91 -0.85 -15.94
C MET A 151 5.81 -1.03 -17.15
N THR A 152 7.04 -1.46 -16.91
CA THR A 152 8.00 -1.82 -17.95
C THR A 152 8.38 -3.29 -17.81
N TYR A 153 8.09 -4.09 -18.83
CA TYR A 153 8.45 -5.51 -18.88
C TYR A 153 9.66 -5.73 -19.80
N VAL A 154 10.75 -6.27 -19.27
CA VAL A 154 11.98 -6.60 -20.01
C VAL A 154 11.90 -8.04 -20.48
N LYS A 155 11.57 -8.24 -21.76
CA LYS A 155 11.09 -9.53 -22.30
C LYS A 155 12.08 -10.67 -22.13
N GLU A 156 13.31 -10.49 -22.59
CA GLU A 156 14.32 -11.54 -22.61
C GLU A 156 14.83 -11.84 -21.18
N ALA A 157 14.68 -10.90 -20.24
CA ALA A 157 15.01 -11.10 -18.83
C ALA A 157 13.85 -11.67 -17.99
N ARG A 158 12.62 -11.70 -18.54
CA ARG A 158 11.38 -12.06 -17.85
C ARG A 158 11.19 -11.27 -16.55
N LEU A 159 11.52 -9.99 -16.63
CA LEU A 159 11.55 -9.06 -15.50
C LEU A 159 10.43 -8.02 -15.66
N LEU A 160 9.57 -7.92 -14.65
CA LEU A 160 8.59 -6.84 -14.57
C LEU A 160 9.11 -5.75 -13.62
N ILE A 161 9.42 -4.57 -14.14
CA ILE A 161 9.62 -3.36 -13.33
C ILE A 161 8.23 -2.75 -13.11
N SER A 162 7.74 -2.86 -11.88
CA SER A 162 6.30 -2.81 -11.59
C SER A 162 5.79 -1.50 -11.02
N GLN A 163 6.63 -0.48 -10.95
CA GLN A 163 6.39 0.76 -10.20
C GLN A 163 6.03 0.47 -8.72
N ASP A 164 5.14 1.25 -8.11
CA ASP A 164 4.49 0.98 -6.81
C ASP A 164 3.83 -0.40 -6.64
N ALA A 165 3.37 -1.03 -7.73
CA ALA A 165 2.70 -2.31 -7.59
C ALA A 165 3.69 -3.36 -7.07
N PHE A 166 3.22 -4.22 -6.18
CA PHE A 166 4.03 -5.21 -5.47
C PHE A 166 5.13 -4.62 -4.57
N GLY A 167 5.11 -3.31 -4.35
CA GLY A 167 6.01 -2.64 -3.42
C GLY A 167 5.63 -2.85 -1.96
N GLN A 168 6.57 -2.46 -1.10
CA GLN A 168 6.37 -2.34 0.34
C GLN A 168 7.32 -1.29 0.91
N HIS A 169 6.99 -0.76 2.08
CA HIS A 169 7.86 0.17 2.80
C HIS A 169 8.75 -0.57 3.80
N ILE A 170 9.90 -1.06 3.31
CA ILE A 170 10.98 -1.64 4.10
C ILE A 170 12.32 -1.06 3.64
N ALA A 171 13.01 -0.36 4.53
CA ALA A 171 14.45 -0.12 4.41
C ALA A 171 15.21 -1.32 4.98
N THR A 172 16.09 -1.93 4.17
CA THR A 172 16.87 -3.12 4.56
C THR A 172 18.12 -3.26 3.70
N ALA A 173 19.19 -3.88 4.22
CA ALA A 173 20.40 -4.14 3.45
C ALA A 173 20.18 -5.21 2.36
N SER A 174 19.29 -6.17 2.60
CA SER A 174 18.89 -7.18 1.60
C SER A 174 18.16 -6.51 0.44
N ARG A 175 18.27 -7.06 -0.78
CA ARG A 175 17.54 -6.53 -1.96
C ARG A 175 16.49 -7.49 -2.49
N PHE A 176 16.58 -8.77 -2.14
CA PHE A 176 15.68 -9.81 -2.64
C PHE A 176 14.87 -10.45 -1.51
N ASP A 177 13.72 -10.99 -1.88
CA ASP A 177 12.75 -11.62 -0.99
C ASP A 177 13.37 -12.78 -0.21
N ASP A 178 14.12 -13.66 -0.87
CA ASP A 178 14.76 -14.79 -0.21
C ASP A 178 15.85 -14.37 0.79
N GLU A 179 16.60 -13.31 0.50
CA GLU A 179 17.60 -12.76 1.43
C GLU A 179 16.96 -12.09 2.64
N PHE A 180 15.87 -11.35 2.43
CA PHE A 180 15.13 -10.72 3.53
C PHE A 180 14.50 -11.77 4.43
N ILE A 181 13.91 -12.82 3.86
CA ILE A 181 13.31 -13.92 4.62
C ILE A 181 14.36 -14.65 5.47
N GLU A 182 15.56 -14.86 4.93
CA GLU A 182 16.66 -15.51 5.65
C GLU A 182 17.14 -14.69 6.86
N CYS A 183 17.23 -13.36 6.74
CA CYS A 183 17.76 -12.51 7.81
C CYS A 183 16.71 -11.91 8.76
N ALA A 184 15.45 -11.83 8.33
CA ALA A 184 14.35 -11.22 9.09
C ALA A 184 13.20 -12.21 9.26
N SER A 185 12.17 -12.15 8.42
CA SER A 185 11.02 -13.05 8.52
C SER A 185 10.12 -12.97 7.28
N HIS A 186 9.60 -14.12 6.86
CA HIS A 186 8.52 -14.19 5.88
C HIS A 186 7.27 -13.45 6.34
N SER A 187 6.91 -13.56 7.63
CA SER A 187 5.72 -12.90 8.18
C SER A 187 5.85 -11.37 8.17
N GLU A 188 7.06 -10.83 8.36
CA GLU A 188 7.28 -9.38 8.33
C GLU A 188 7.16 -8.83 6.90
N LEU A 189 7.72 -9.56 5.92
CA LEU A 189 7.58 -9.20 4.51
C LEU A 189 6.11 -9.24 4.09
N GLU A 190 5.38 -10.30 4.43
CA GLU A 190 3.95 -10.39 4.15
C GLU A 190 3.14 -9.28 4.80
N ASP A 191 3.40 -8.95 6.06
CA ASP A 191 2.67 -7.89 6.77
C ASP A 191 2.92 -6.53 6.11
N SER A 192 4.16 -6.25 5.65
CA SER A 192 4.50 -5.01 4.93
C SER A 192 3.78 -4.87 3.59
N VAL A 193 3.54 -5.98 2.88
CA VAL A 193 2.75 -5.98 1.64
C VAL A 193 1.30 -5.63 1.92
N VAL A 194 0.72 -6.22 2.97
CA VAL A 194 -0.67 -5.91 3.37
C VAL A 194 -0.79 -4.46 3.84
N ASP A 195 0.22 -3.97 4.56
CA ASP A 195 0.34 -2.59 5.03
C ASP A 195 0.32 -1.59 3.86
N TYR A 196 1.19 -1.81 2.87
CA TYR A 196 1.27 -1.00 1.65
C TYR A 196 -0.05 -1.03 0.87
N TYR A 197 -0.58 -2.24 0.62
CA TYR A 197 -1.82 -2.41 -0.11
C TYR A 197 -3.00 -1.72 0.59
N ALA A 198 -3.18 -1.92 1.89
CA ALA A 198 -4.33 -1.41 2.63
C ALA A 198 -4.38 0.12 2.60
N ASN A 199 -3.24 0.79 2.62
CA ASN A 199 -3.18 2.24 2.76
C ASN A 199 -3.09 3.00 1.44
N ILE A 200 -2.66 2.34 0.36
CA ILE A 200 -2.46 3.00 -0.94
C ILE A 200 -3.39 2.40 -2.00
N LEU A 201 -3.50 1.06 -2.03
CA LEU A 201 -4.08 0.33 -3.16
C LEU A 201 -5.49 -0.21 -2.94
N MET A 202 -5.99 -0.23 -1.70
CA MET A 202 -7.34 -0.69 -1.35
C MET A 202 -8.45 -0.20 -2.30
N PRO A 203 -8.55 1.10 -2.64
CA PRO A 203 -9.65 1.59 -3.51
C PRO A 203 -9.56 1.09 -4.96
N PHE A 204 -8.44 0.49 -5.36
CA PHE A 204 -8.15 0.09 -6.73
C PHE A 204 -8.21 -1.42 -6.96
N GLY A 205 -8.67 -2.23 -6.00
CA GLY A 205 -8.70 -3.69 -6.12
C GLY A 205 -9.37 -4.24 -7.41
N GLU A 206 -10.50 -3.67 -7.84
CA GLU A 206 -11.14 -4.09 -9.11
C GLU A 206 -10.26 -3.79 -10.34
N LEU A 207 -9.52 -2.69 -10.31
CA LEU A 207 -8.61 -2.32 -11.39
C LEU A 207 -7.38 -3.24 -11.40
N ILE A 208 -6.82 -3.55 -10.22
CA ILE A 208 -5.71 -4.51 -10.06
C ILE A 208 -6.11 -5.86 -10.66
N LYS A 209 -7.28 -6.41 -10.29
CA LYS A 209 -7.78 -7.69 -10.84
C LYS A 209 -7.85 -7.67 -12.37
N ARG A 210 -8.42 -6.61 -12.95
CA ARG A 210 -8.52 -6.48 -14.41
C ARG A 210 -7.14 -6.40 -15.07
N LYS A 211 -6.21 -5.65 -14.49
CA LYS A 211 -4.85 -5.47 -15.03
C LYS A 211 -4.02 -6.74 -14.94
N LEU A 212 -4.10 -7.48 -13.84
CA LEU A 212 -3.45 -8.78 -13.74
C LEU A 212 -4.03 -9.79 -14.75
N ALA A 213 -5.35 -9.79 -14.98
CA ALA A 213 -5.96 -10.62 -16.02
C ALA A 213 -5.53 -10.21 -17.44
N GLU A 214 -5.29 -8.92 -17.70
CA GLU A 214 -4.74 -8.41 -18.97
C GLU A 214 -3.31 -8.92 -19.17
N VAL A 215 -2.44 -8.78 -18.16
CA VAL A 215 -1.06 -9.29 -18.18
C VAL A 215 -1.03 -10.79 -18.43
N GLN A 216 -1.91 -11.55 -17.78
CA GLN A 216 -2.02 -13.00 -17.99
C GLN A 216 -2.43 -13.34 -19.43
N LYS A 217 -3.36 -12.59 -20.04
CA LYS A 217 -3.79 -12.79 -21.44
C LYS A 217 -2.69 -12.48 -22.45
N LEU A 218 -1.79 -11.56 -22.11
CA LEU A 218 -0.61 -11.25 -22.94
C LEU A 218 0.42 -12.39 -22.94
N GLY A 219 0.27 -13.39 -22.06
CA GLY A 219 1.18 -14.54 -21.98
C GLY A 219 2.60 -14.15 -21.58
N LEU A 220 2.74 -13.07 -20.78
CA LEU A 220 4.05 -12.63 -20.30
C LEU A 220 4.54 -13.59 -19.21
N GLU A 221 5.68 -14.22 -19.44
CA GLU A 221 6.35 -15.04 -18.43
C GLU A 221 7.15 -14.13 -17.48
N ILE A 222 6.77 -14.11 -16.20
CA ILE A 222 7.40 -13.23 -15.20
C ILE A 222 8.14 -14.09 -14.19
N ASP A 223 9.47 -14.00 -14.20
CA ASP A 223 10.34 -14.71 -13.26
C ASP A 223 10.72 -13.83 -12.07
N MET A 224 10.72 -12.51 -12.25
CA MET A 224 11.12 -11.54 -11.22
C MET A 224 10.28 -10.28 -11.32
N ILE A 225 9.91 -9.71 -10.17
CA ILE A 225 9.20 -8.43 -10.06
C ILE A 225 10.04 -7.46 -9.25
N ALA A 226 10.31 -6.30 -9.82
CA ALA A 226 11.18 -5.27 -9.29
C ALA A 226 10.39 -3.97 -9.06
N PRO A 227 9.87 -3.74 -7.83
CA PRO A 227 9.03 -2.59 -7.52
C PRO A 227 9.84 -1.34 -7.19
N ASP A 228 9.17 -0.19 -7.10
CA ASP A 228 9.81 1.08 -6.73
C ASP A 228 10.15 1.18 -5.24
N HIS A 229 9.46 0.39 -4.41
CA HIS A 229 9.66 0.39 -2.96
C HIS A 229 9.98 -0.99 -2.41
N GLY A 230 11.02 -1.05 -1.59
CA GLY A 230 11.39 -2.20 -0.82
C GLY A 230 12.23 -3.23 -1.58
N ILE A 231 11.80 -4.48 -1.49
CA ILE A 231 12.48 -5.70 -1.88
C ILE A 231 12.00 -6.17 -3.26
N ILE A 232 12.91 -6.72 -4.04
CA ILE A 232 12.67 -7.37 -5.32
C ILE A 232 12.21 -8.80 -5.10
N TRP A 233 11.12 -9.20 -5.76
CA TRP A 233 10.60 -10.56 -5.74
C TRP A 233 11.37 -11.42 -6.73
N ARG A 234 12.42 -12.10 -6.25
CA ARG A 234 13.29 -12.97 -7.05
C ARG A 234 12.79 -14.40 -7.10
N ARG A 235 12.23 -14.91 -6.01
CA ARG A 235 11.67 -16.27 -5.94
C ARG A 235 10.15 -16.29 -5.82
N GLY A 236 9.56 -15.25 -5.24
CA GLY A 236 8.14 -15.15 -4.91
C GLY A 236 7.28 -14.38 -5.92
N ALA A 237 7.70 -14.25 -7.19
CA ALA A 237 6.95 -13.48 -8.19
C ALA A 237 5.51 -14.00 -8.39
N GLY A 238 5.31 -15.32 -8.46
CA GLY A 238 3.98 -15.92 -8.53
C GLY A 238 3.17 -15.72 -7.25
N ASP A 239 3.82 -15.89 -6.09
CA ASP A 239 3.18 -15.79 -4.78
C ASP A 239 2.68 -14.37 -4.51
N ILE A 240 3.47 -13.34 -4.84
CA ILE A 240 3.07 -11.94 -4.65
C ILE A 240 1.94 -11.54 -5.60
N ILE A 241 1.92 -12.06 -6.84
CA ILE A 241 0.79 -11.85 -7.77
C ILE A 241 -0.48 -12.45 -7.17
N GLN A 242 -0.43 -13.69 -6.69
CA GLN A 242 -1.58 -14.33 -6.05
C GLN A 242 -2.01 -13.58 -4.78
N ARG A 243 -1.06 -13.09 -3.98
CA ARG A 243 -1.35 -12.28 -2.79
C ARG A 243 -2.06 -10.98 -3.12
N TYR A 244 -1.65 -10.29 -4.18
CA TYR A 244 -2.34 -9.09 -4.66
C TYR A 244 -3.75 -9.40 -5.18
N LEU A 245 -3.97 -10.55 -5.84
CA LEU A 245 -5.30 -11.01 -6.23
C LEU A 245 -6.19 -11.30 -5.01
N ASP A 246 -5.64 -11.97 -4.00
CA ASP A 246 -6.32 -12.24 -2.74
C ASP A 246 -6.73 -10.94 -2.04
N LEU A 247 -5.80 -9.99 -1.91
CA LEU A 247 -6.06 -8.67 -1.34
C LEU A 247 -7.11 -7.92 -2.17
N ALA A 248 -6.97 -7.88 -3.50
CA ALA A 248 -7.93 -7.24 -4.38
C ALA A 248 -9.32 -7.91 -4.42
N GLY A 249 -9.39 -9.20 -4.10
CA GLY A 249 -10.63 -9.95 -3.85
C GLY A 249 -11.24 -9.66 -2.47
N GLY A 250 -10.54 -8.94 -1.61
CA GLY A 250 -10.97 -8.64 -0.25
C GLY A 250 -10.86 -9.84 0.69
N LYS A 251 -9.94 -10.78 0.41
CA LYS A 251 -9.57 -11.86 1.34
C LYS A 251 -9.17 -11.24 2.67
N ALA A 252 -9.66 -11.85 3.75
CA ALA A 252 -9.47 -11.38 5.11
C ALA A 252 -9.50 -12.58 6.04
N SER A 253 -8.78 -12.47 7.15
CA SER A 253 -8.78 -13.48 8.20
C SER A 253 -10.14 -13.51 8.92
N MET A 254 -10.54 -14.68 9.39
CA MET A 254 -11.64 -14.82 10.34
C MET A 254 -11.18 -14.27 11.71
N SER A 255 -11.16 -12.95 11.84
CA SER A 255 -10.74 -12.20 13.03
C SER A 255 -11.52 -10.90 13.13
N ILE A 256 -11.46 -10.28 14.32
CA ILE A 256 -12.13 -9.01 14.60
C ILE A 256 -11.13 -7.94 15.09
N ALA A 257 -11.12 -6.78 14.44
CA ALA A 257 -10.43 -5.60 14.94
C ALA A 257 -11.38 -4.73 15.79
N VAL A 258 -10.98 -4.38 17.02
CA VAL A 258 -11.67 -3.39 17.87
C VAL A 258 -10.86 -2.11 17.80
N ILE A 259 -11.32 -1.12 17.04
CA ILE A 259 -10.63 0.15 16.81
C ILE A 259 -11.41 1.24 17.55
N TYR A 260 -10.77 1.93 18.49
CA TYR A 260 -11.48 2.89 19.33
C TYR A 260 -10.63 4.08 19.75
N ASP A 261 -11.30 5.11 20.26
CA ASP A 261 -10.67 6.11 21.12
C ASP A 261 -11.56 6.41 22.35
N THR A 262 -11.04 7.18 23.30
CA THR A 262 -11.71 7.53 24.55
C THR A 262 -11.18 8.83 25.14
N MET A 263 -12.05 9.56 25.86
CA MET A 263 -11.65 10.73 26.67
C MET A 263 -11.33 10.32 28.10
N TRP A 264 -12.31 9.70 28.77
CA TRP A 264 -12.26 9.35 30.20
C TRP A 264 -12.36 7.83 30.44
N ARG A 265 -11.82 7.05 29.50
CA ARG A 265 -11.67 5.58 29.57
C ARG A 265 -12.97 4.77 29.62
N SER A 266 -14.16 5.37 29.66
CA SER A 266 -15.41 4.58 29.64
C SER A 266 -15.55 3.70 28.40
N THR A 267 -15.38 4.24 27.19
CA THR A 267 -15.33 3.42 25.96
C THR A 267 -14.20 2.38 26.00
N GLU A 268 -13.03 2.73 26.55
CA GLU A 268 -11.91 1.78 26.72
C GLU A 268 -12.28 0.61 27.64
N LEU A 269 -13.01 0.87 28.73
CA LEU A 269 -13.46 -0.16 29.67
C LEU A 269 -14.49 -1.13 29.06
N MET A 270 -15.13 -0.77 27.94
CA MET A 270 -16.02 -1.66 27.19
C MET A 270 -15.24 -2.65 26.31
N THR A 271 -14.00 -2.33 25.91
CA THR A 271 -13.22 -3.15 24.97
C THR A 271 -12.89 -4.53 25.54
N LEU A 272 -12.54 -4.62 26.83
CA LEU A 272 -12.15 -5.87 27.47
C LEU A 272 -13.29 -6.91 27.49
N PRO A 273 -14.51 -6.62 28.00
CA PRO A 273 -15.61 -7.57 27.92
C PRO A 273 -16.01 -7.91 26.48
N ILE A 274 -16.02 -6.93 25.55
CA ILE A 274 -16.29 -7.19 24.12
C ILE A 274 -15.29 -8.20 23.55
N MET A 275 -13.98 -7.95 23.75
CA MET A 275 -12.90 -8.82 23.29
C MET A 275 -13.03 -10.21 23.91
N GLN A 276 -13.37 -10.31 25.20
CA GLN A 276 -13.55 -11.58 25.88
C GLN A 276 -14.70 -12.38 25.26
N GLY A 277 -15.83 -11.72 24.96
CA GLY A 277 -16.95 -12.35 24.26
C GLY A 277 -16.58 -12.84 22.85
N ILE A 278 -15.80 -12.06 22.12
CA ILE A 278 -15.29 -12.46 20.79
C ILE A 278 -14.41 -13.72 20.91
N LYS A 279 -13.49 -13.72 21.87
CA LYS A 279 -12.56 -14.83 22.13
C LYS A 279 -13.29 -16.12 22.53
N ASP A 280 -14.30 -16.02 23.37
CA ASP A 280 -15.08 -17.19 23.84
C ASP A 280 -15.96 -17.80 22.73
N GLU A 281 -16.14 -17.08 21.62
CA GLU A 281 -16.72 -17.61 20.37
C GLU A 281 -15.66 -18.20 19.41
N GLY A 282 -14.41 -18.32 19.85
CA GLY A 282 -13.30 -18.91 19.11
C GLY A 282 -12.73 -18.01 18.01
N VAL A 283 -12.95 -16.69 18.09
CA VAL A 283 -12.50 -15.73 17.08
C VAL A 283 -11.32 -14.91 17.60
N ASP A 284 -10.28 -14.76 16.78
CA ASP A 284 -9.14 -13.92 17.12
C ASP A 284 -9.54 -12.43 17.14
N CYS A 285 -8.94 -11.66 18.05
CA CYS A 285 -9.32 -10.26 18.27
C CYS A 285 -8.11 -9.38 18.55
N LYS A 286 -8.00 -8.27 17.80
CA LYS A 286 -6.99 -7.24 18.03
C LYS A 286 -7.64 -5.94 18.47
N VAL A 287 -7.19 -5.40 19.61
CA VAL A 287 -7.69 -4.14 20.16
C VAL A 287 -6.69 -3.02 19.85
N ILE A 288 -7.17 -1.94 19.22
CA ILE A 288 -6.37 -0.83 18.71
C ILE A 288 -6.93 0.48 19.25
N LYS A 289 -6.08 1.22 19.96
CA LYS A 289 -6.41 2.55 20.46
C LYS A 289 -5.83 3.61 19.52
N LEU A 290 -6.71 4.37 18.87
CA LEU A 290 -6.32 5.54 18.10
C LEU A 290 -5.61 6.56 19.02
N ARG A 291 -4.70 7.37 18.46
CA ARG A 291 -3.70 8.21 19.15
C ARG A 291 -2.56 7.47 19.86
N SER A 292 -2.75 6.21 20.26
CA SER A 292 -1.65 5.37 20.78
C SER A 292 -1.05 4.45 19.70
N THR A 293 -1.81 4.22 18.63
CA THR A 293 -1.38 3.49 17.44
C THR A 293 -1.53 4.41 16.22
N PRO A 294 -0.56 4.44 15.30
CA PRO A 294 -0.69 5.13 14.03
C PRO A 294 -1.96 4.72 13.26
N MET A 295 -2.61 5.68 12.60
CA MET A 295 -3.83 5.44 11.82
C MET A 295 -3.60 4.38 10.73
N SER A 296 -2.42 4.42 10.12
CA SER A 296 -1.90 3.44 9.17
C SER A 296 -2.07 1.98 9.60
N ALA A 297 -1.64 1.69 10.84
CA ALA A 297 -1.74 0.37 11.41
C ALA A 297 -3.19 0.00 11.73
N ALA A 298 -4.03 0.96 12.13
CA ALA A 298 -5.47 0.72 12.31
C ALA A 298 -6.17 0.37 10.98
N ILE A 299 -5.80 1.04 9.88
CA ILE A 299 -6.31 0.74 8.53
C ILE A 299 -5.88 -0.64 8.06
N LYS A 300 -4.59 -1.00 8.24
CA LYS A 300 -4.11 -2.36 7.96
C LYS A 300 -4.93 -3.40 8.71
N GLU A 301 -5.13 -3.23 10.00
CA GLU A 301 -5.83 -4.21 10.84
C GLU A 301 -7.33 -4.28 10.55
N PHE A 302 -7.95 -3.15 10.20
CA PHE A 302 -9.28 -3.13 9.61
C PHE A 302 -9.33 -3.96 8.33
N TRP A 303 -8.34 -3.82 7.45
CA TRP A 303 -8.29 -4.58 6.21
C TRP A 303 -8.01 -6.06 6.44
N LYS A 304 -7.13 -6.44 7.37
CA LYS A 304 -6.83 -7.85 7.66
C LYS A 304 -8.00 -8.62 8.26
N SER A 305 -8.83 -7.95 9.06
CA SER A 305 -9.91 -8.57 9.83
C SER A 305 -11.21 -8.63 9.02
N ARG A 306 -11.99 -9.70 9.15
CA ARG A 306 -13.31 -9.79 8.50
C ARG A 306 -14.33 -8.89 9.18
N GLY A 307 -14.28 -8.83 10.51
CA GLY A 307 -15.16 -8.00 11.33
C GLY A 307 -14.42 -6.84 11.97
N CYS A 308 -15.07 -5.68 12.10
CA CYS A 308 -14.50 -4.52 12.78
C CYS A 308 -15.51 -3.85 13.70
N LEU A 309 -15.13 -3.61 14.96
CA LEU A 309 -15.90 -2.86 15.94
C LEU A 309 -15.28 -1.48 16.13
N ILE A 310 -16.06 -0.42 15.89
CA ILE A 310 -15.59 0.97 16.02
C ILE A 310 -16.12 1.60 17.30
N GLY A 311 -15.20 2.00 18.17
CA GLY A 311 -15.51 2.55 19.50
C GLY A 311 -15.31 4.06 19.59
N SER A 312 -16.33 4.81 19.97
CA SER A 312 -16.20 6.26 20.20
C SER A 312 -17.00 6.71 21.40
N PRO A 313 -16.46 7.56 22.30
CA PRO A 313 -17.32 8.34 23.17
C PRO A 313 -18.08 9.37 22.34
N THR A 314 -19.22 9.85 22.85
CA THR A 314 -19.85 11.06 22.32
C THR A 314 -19.05 12.30 22.73
N LEU A 315 -18.70 13.14 21.75
CA LEU A 315 -18.25 14.52 21.97
C LEU A 315 -19.17 15.44 21.16
N ASN A 316 -19.85 16.38 21.82
CA ASN A 316 -20.75 17.35 21.17
C ASN A 316 -21.77 16.72 20.20
N ASN A 317 -22.43 15.63 20.66
CA ASN A 317 -23.43 14.86 19.90
C ASN A 317 -22.92 14.10 18.66
N ILE A 318 -21.61 14.08 18.42
CA ILE A 318 -20.98 13.39 17.28
C ILE A 318 -19.85 12.48 17.73
N LEU A 319 -19.19 11.83 16.77
CA LEU A 319 -17.96 11.07 16.95
C LEU A 319 -16.85 11.87 17.63
N TYR A 320 -15.96 11.16 18.32
CA TYR A 320 -14.71 11.73 18.80
C TYR A 320 -13.78 12.04 17.60
N PRO A 321 -13.03 13.15 17.59
CA PRO A 321 -12.36 13.65 16.39
C PRO A 321 -11.45 12.63 15.69
N THR A 322 -10.69 11.85 16.44
CA THR A 322 -9.77 10.85 15.89
C THR A 322 -10.48 9.63 15.30
N VAL A 323 -11.65 9.29 15.83
CA VAL A 323 -12.51 8.25 15.23
C VAL A 323 -13.14 8.78 13.95
N ALA A 324 -13.57 10.05 13.93
CA ALA A 324 -14.07 10.70 12.73
C ALA A 324 -13.00 10.82 11.63
N GLU A 325 -11.76 11.16 12.01
CA GLU A 325 -10.60 11.18 11.13
C GLU A 325 -10.33 9.78 10.54
N PHE A 326 -10.27 8.74 11.39
CA PHE A 326 -10.11 7.36 10.95
C PHE A 326 -11.19 6.93 9.94
N LEU A 327 -12.47 7.20 10.25
CA LEU A 327 -13.58 6.85 9.35
C LEU A 327 -13.56 7.65 8.05
N THR A 328 -13.13 8.92 8.11
CA THR A 328 -12.98 9.76 6.91
C THR A 328 -11.89 9.21 6.00
N HIS A 329 -10.72 8.85 6.56
CA HIS A 329 -9.63 8.26 5.82
C HIS A 329 -10.03 6.89 5.23
N LEU A 330 -10.63 6.03 6.04
CA LEU A 330 -11.13 4.72 5.62
C LEU A 330 -12.15 4.85 4.47
N ARG A 331 -13.06 5.82 4.53
CA ARG A 331 -14.03 6.07 3.45
C ARG A 331 -13.34 6.42 2.13
N GLY A 332 -12.23 7.17 2.18
CA GLY A 332 -11.39 7.47 1.02
C GLY A 332 -10.81 6.21 0.36
N LEU A 333 -10.46 5.21 1.17
CA LEU A 333 -9.95 3.91 0.72
C LEU A 333 -11.02 2.94 0.21
N ARG A 334 -12.31 3.29 0.38
CA ARG A 334 -13.47 2.56 -0.17
C ARG A 334 -13.47 1.05 0.15
N PRO A 335 -13.36 0.67 1.44
CA PRO A 335 -13.34 -0.72 1.83
C PRO A 335 -14.59 -1.46 1.39
N LYS A 336 -14.43 -2.76 1.14
CA LYS A 336 -15.52 -3.69 0.83
C LYS A 336 -15.34 -4.98 1.60
N ASN A 337 -16.37 -5.83 1.61
CA ASN A 337 -16.30 -7.19 2.12
C ASN A 337 -15.94 -7.26 3.61
N ARG A 338 -16.38 -6.27 4.40
CA ARG A 338 -16.20 -6.21 5.85
C ARG A 338 -17.56 -6.06 6.51
N ILE A 339 -17.70 -6.66 7.70
CA ILE A 339 -18.84 -6.48 8.57
C ILE A 339 -18.45 -5.60 9.75
N VAL A 340 -19.29 -4.64 10.11
CA VAL A 340 -18.96 -3.61 11.10
C VAL A 340 -20.09 -3.40 12.11
N ALA A 341 -19.72 -2.97 13.31
CA ALA A 341 -20.66 -2.42 14.28
C ALA A 341 -19.97 -1.35 15.14
N ALA A 342 -20.77 -0.55 15.85
CA ALA A 342 -20.25 0.53 16.67
C ALA A 342 -20.58 0.35 18.15
N PHE A 343 -19.71 0.86 19.01
CA PHE A 343 -19.92 0.92 20.44
C PHE A 343 -19.40 2.23 21.05
N GLY A 344 -19.85 2.57 22.27
CA GLY A 344 -19.38 3.81 22.87
C GLY A 344 -19.98 4.17 24.22
N SER A 345 -19.29 5.05 24.94
CA SER A 345 -19.84 5.69 26.14
C SER A 345 -20.39 7.09 25.85
N TYR A 346 -21.39 7.52 26.60
CA TYR A 346 -21.94 8.88 26.50
C TYR A 346 -22.39 9.41 27.87
N GLY A 347 -22.48 10.73 28.04
CA GLY A 347 -23.00 11.32 29.29
C GLY A 347 -24.52 11.51 29.26
N TRP A 348 -25.00 12.22 28.23
CA TRP A 348 -26.42 12.57 28.06
C TRP A 348 -26.93 12.29 26.64
N GLY A 349 -26.77 13.22 25.70
CA GLY A 349 -27.48 13.22 24.43
C GLY A 349 -27.07 12.15 23.41
N GLY A 350 -26.03 11.35 23.72
CA GLY A 350 -25.53 10.31 22.81
C GLY A 350 -25.11 10.88 21.45
N GLY A 351 -25.01 10.02 20.44
CA GLY A 351 -24.85 10.42 19.03
C GLY A 351 -23.67 9.78 18.30
N ALA A 352 -22.56 9.48 18.98
CA ALA A 352 -21.37 8.91 18.33
C ALA A 352 -21.63 7.56 17.65
N VAL A 353 -22.38 6.65 18.29
CA VAL A 353 -22.71 5.35 17.68
C VAL A 353 -23.61 5.52 16.46
N LYS A 354 -24.61 6.41 16.54
CA LYS A 354 -25.48 6.73 15.39
C LYS A 354 -24.65 7.29 14.23
N ASP A 355 -23.79 8.26 14.51
CA ASP A 355 -22.91 8.91 13.53
C ASP A 355 -21.93 7.91 12.88
N ALA A 356 -21.41 6.93 13.65
CA ALA A 356 -20.63 5.82 13.10
C ALA A 356 -21.42 4.98 12.08
N TYR A 357 -22.68 4.62 12.38
CA TYR A 357 -23.53 3.87 11.45
C TYR A 357 -23.86 4.68 10.18
N GLU A 358 -24.01 6.00 10.29
CA GLU A 358 -24.16 6.87 9.12
C GLU A 358 -22.93 6.82 8.21
N GLU A 359 -21.71 6.80 8.78
CA GLU A 359 -20.47 6.61 8.02
C GLU A 359 -20.35 5.20 7.41
N PHE A 360 -20.73 4.15 8.13
CA PHE A 360 -20.77 2.78 7.58
C PHE A 360 -21.70 2.67 6.38
N LYS A 361 -22.86 3.32 6.44
CA LYS A 361 -23.82 3.39 5.33
C LYS A 361 -23.25 4.14 4.13
N LYS A 362 -22.54 5.26 4.34
CA LYS A 362 -21.85 5.98 3.26
C LYS A 362 -20.80 5.10 2.58
N MET A 363 -20.13 4.22 3.33
CA MET A 363 -19.17 3.24 2.81
C MET A 363 -19.81 1.96 2.24
N LYS A 364 -21.12 1.75 2.43
CA LYS A 364 -21.86 0.54 2.02
C LYS A 364 -21.30 -0.76 2.64
N LEU A 365 -20.84 -0.68 3.89
CA LEU A 365 -20.38 -1.85 4.65
C LEU A 365 -21.57 -2.62 5.23
N GLU A 366 -21.41 -3.93 5.41
CA GLU A 366 -22.40 -4.76 6.11
C GLU A 366 -22.40 -4.38 7.60
N THR A 367 -23.56 -4.13 8.19
CA THR A 367 -23.66 -3.65 9.59
C THR A 367 -24.42 -4.62 10.48
N VAL A 368 -23.93 -4.84 11.70
CA VAL A 368 -24.70 -5.49 12.78
C VAL A 368 -25.29 -4.40 13.67
N GLU A 369 -26.62 -4.36 13.77
CA GLU A 369 -27.38 -3.38 14.57
C GLU A 369 -28.31 -4.10 15.58
N PRO A 370 -28.63 -3.47 16.73
CA PRO A 370 -28.11 -2.18 17.19
C PRO A 370 -26.69 -2.30 17.78
N GLY A 371 -25.92 -1.22 17.71
CA GLY A 371 -24.66 -1.10 18.45
C GLY A 371 -24.89 -0.93 19.95
N ILE A 372 -23.83 -1.05 20.76
CA ILE A 372 -23.93 -0.95 22.23
C ILE A 372 -23.46 0.42 22.76
N GLN A 373 -24.27 1.04 23.60
CA GLN A 373 -23.96 2.32 24.24
C GLN A 373 -24.09 2.23 25.76
N VAL A 374 -23.16 2.85 26.49
CA VAL A 374 -23.14 2.86 27.95
C VAL A 374 -23.13 4.30 28.48
N LYS A 375 -24.00 4.58 29.45
CA LYS A 375 -24.07 5.90 30.09
C LYS A 375 -22.97 6.04 31.15
N TYR A 376 -22.14 7.08 31.02
CA TYR A 376 -20.99 7.35 31.88
C TYR A 376 -20.03 6.15 32.00
N ARG A 377 -19.84 5.61 33.20
CA ARG A 377 -18.87 4.55 33.50
C ARG A 377 -19.59 3.19 33.47
N PRO A 378 -19.08 2.18 32.74
CA PRO A 378 -19.71 0.86 32.70
C PRO A 378 -19.85 0.21 34.08
N SER A 379 -21.09 -0.12 34.43
CA SER A 379 -21.47 -0.96 35.56
C SER A 379 -21.13 -2.45 35.29
N PRO A 380 -21.25 -3.34 36.29
CA PRO A 380 -21.14 -4.78 36.07
C PRO A 380 -22.12 -5.31 35.01
N ASP A 381 -23.36 -4.82 35.00
CA ASP A 381 -24.37 -5.23 34.00
C ASP A 381 -24.04 -4.72 32.60
N ASP A 382 -23.52 -3.48 32.49
CA ASP A 382 -23.03 -2.95 31.20
C ASP A 382 -21.88 -3.80 30.65
N ARG A 383 -20.99 -4.29 31.51
CA ARG A 383 -19.89 -5.18 31.09
C ARG A 383 -20.42 -6.53 30.62
N LYS A 384 -21.46 -7.07 31.25
CA LYS A 384 -22.13 -8.30 30.78
C LYS A 384 -22.77 -8.08 29.41
N SER A 385 -23.43 -6.95 29.21
CA SER A 385 -24.00 -6.57 27.90
C SER A 385 -22.91 -6.40 26.83
N CYS A 386 -21.77 -5.79 27.18
CA CYS A 386 -20.60 -5.67 26.29
C CYS A 386 -20.04 -7.05 25.90
N TYR A 387 -19.99 -7.98 26.86
CA TYR A 387 -19.56 -9.35 26.61
C TYR A 387 -20.49 -10.08 25.63
N GLU A 388 -21.81 -10.04 25.86
CA GLU A 388 -22.77 -10.67 24.95
C GLU A 388 -22.78 -10.00 23.57
N PHE A 389 -22.60 -8.68 23.50
CA PHE A 389 -22.44 -7.96 22.23
C PHE A 389 -21.22 -8.46 21.44
N GLY A 390 -20.08 -8.66 22.12
CA GLY A 390 -18.87 -9.24 21.51
C GLY A 390 -19.12 -10.65 20.96
N ARG A 391 -19.81 -11.51 21.72
CA ARG A 391 -20.18 -12.86 21.27
C ARG A 391 -21.07 -12.84 20.04
N GLU A 392 -22.11 -12.01 20.06
CA GLU A 392 -23.06 -11.94 18.95
C GLU A 392 -22.38 -11.42 17.68
N PHE A 393 -21.56 -10.37 17.79
CA PHE A 393 -20.80 -9.85 16.67
C PHE A 393 -19.83 -10.90 16.10
N ALA A 394 -19.20 -11.72 16.95
CA ALA A 394 -18.34 -12.81 16.51
C ALA A 394 -19.11 -13.89 15.73
N ARG A 395 -20.32 -14.28 16.17
CA ARG A 395 -21.17 -15.21 15.42
C ARG A 395 -21.57 -14.66 14.07
N LYS A 396 -22.03 -13.40 14.02
CA LYS A 396 -22.37 -12.72 12.76
C LYS A 396 -21.17 -12.58 11.83
N THR A 397 -19.98 -12.35 12.39
CA THR A 397 -18.73 -12.31 11.60
C THR A 397 -18.40 -13.68 11.01
N LYS A 398 -18.56 -14.78 11.78
CA LYS A 398 -18.41 -16.15 11.28
C LYS A 398 -19.38 -16.43 10.13
N GLU A 399 -20.67 -16.14 10.31
CA GLU A 399 -21.71 -16.29 9.26
C GLU A 399 -21.38 -15.49 8.00
N TYR A 400 -20.96 -14.23 8.16
CA TYR A 400 -20.58 -13.37 7.04
C TYR A 400 -19.31 -13.86 6.33
N HIS A 401 -18.34 -14.38 7.08
CA HIS A 401 -17.07 -14.88 6.55
C HIS A 401 -17.26 -16.05 5.56
N LEU A 402 -18.25 -16.93 5.83
CA LEU A 402 -18.56 -18.07 4.97
C LEU A 402 -18.96 -17.69 3.54
N LYS A 403 -19.35 -16.43 3.29
CA LYS A 403 -19.66 -15.92 1.93
C LYS A 403 -18.41 -15.75 1.05
N PHE A 404 -17.20 -15.85 1.62
CA PHE A 404 -15.92 -15.57 0.98
C PHE A 404 -14.95 -16.76 0.99
N ASN A 405 -15.40 -17.91 1.49
CA ASN A 405 -14.62 -19.15 1.56
C ASN A 405 -14.97 -20.10 0.40
#